data_AF-A0A535W1M0-F1
#
_entry.id   AF-A0A535W1M0-F1
#
_cell.length_a   1.000
_cell.length_b   1.000
_cell.length_c   1.000
_cell.angle_alpha   90.00
_cell.angle_beta   90.00
_cell.angle_gamma   90.00
#
_symmetry.space_group_name_H-M   'P 1'
#
loop_
_entity.id
_entity.type
_entity.pdbx_description
1 polymer ?
#
loop_
_entity_poly.entity_id
_entity_poly.type
_entity_poly.pdbx_seq_one_letter_code
_entity_poly.pdbx_strand_id
1 'polypeptide(L)'
;MLGCRTIPEAWKAAWKFIYDGVWKDHFIMTEAQFTARQVDQGFFSGRVAMAENFLWTTYGVVGAGKDWDLAAIPANNGKITAPLNADTFAVIKNSKNQDAAFAAMVYLLQDRSSSLLPLYGGVPARTAEQDAFFTSVAKTEGFPPDVDWNVAKEAIKYADIPNFEAPMPVYNKSLKILETYRSKWFTTGGLDLDREFEALRAELQSAWDAG
;
A
#
# COMPACT_ATOMS: atom_id res chain seq x y z
N MET A 1 24.90 9.93 -11.67
CA MET A 1 24.83 8.93 -10.59
C MET A 1 23.93 9.44 -9.49
N LEU A 2 22.67 9.01 -9.46
CA LEU A 2 21.80 9.18 -8.28
C LEU A 2 22.00 7.92 -7.43
N GLY A 3 23.08 7.89 -6.65
CA GLY A 3 23.35 6.82 -5.69
C GLY A 3 22.46 6.93 -4.45
N CYS A 4 22.23 5.80 -3.76
CA CYS A 4 21.55 5.75 -2.46
C CYS A 4 22.50 6.32 -1.39
N ARG A 5 22.67 7.65 -1.37
CA ARG A 5 23.62 8.27 -0.44
C ARG A 5 23.22 8.08 1.02
N THR A 6 21.92 8.07 1.31
CA THR A 6 21.39 7.97 2.68
C THR A 6 20.00 7.35 2.67
N ILE A 7 19.75 6.41 3.57
CA ILE A 7 18.39 5.98 3.91
C ILE A 7 17.72 7.11 4.71
N PRO A 8 16.52 7.58 4.34
CA PRO A 8 15.82 8.62 5.09
C PRO A 8 15.58 8.23 6.56
N GLU A 9 15.76 9.16 7.50
CA GLU A 9 15.56 8.91 8.93
C GLU A 9 14.13 8.46 9.27
N ALA A 10 13.12 8.96 8.55
CA ALA A 10 11.75 8.52 8.72
C ALA A 10 11.56 7.02 8.41
N TRP A 11 12.31 6.47 7.45
CA TRP A 11 12.26 5.05 7.10
C TRP A 11 12.92 4.20 8.18
N LYS A 12 14.08 4.65 8.68
CA LYS A 12 14.75 4.00 9.81
C LYS A 12 13.86 3.96 11.05
N ALA A 13 13.17 5.07 11.34
CA ALA A 13 12.22 5.16 12.45
C ALA A 13 11.04 4.18 12.26
N ALA A 14 10.46 4.13 11.07
CA ALA A 14 9.36 3.21 10.75
C ALA A 14 9.80 1.74 10.87
N TRP A 15 10.96 1.37 10.33
CA TRP A 15 11.47 0.00 10.43
C TRP A 15 11.83 -0.40 11.86
N LYS A 16 12.37 0.51 12.68
CA LYS A 16 12.58 0.27 14.10
C LYS A 16 11.26 0.06 14.85
N PHE A 17 10.25 0.90 14.60
CA PHE A 17 8.91 0.72 15.17
C PHE A 17 8.30 -0.63 14.81
N ILE A 18 8.38 -1.03 13.54
CA ILE A 18 7.89 -2.34 13.09
C ILE A 18 8.66 -3.48 13.77
N TYR A 19 9.99 -3.39 13.81
CA TYR A 19 10.83 -4.41 14.42
C TYR A 19 10.55 -4.59 15.92
N ASP A 20 10.44 -3.49 16.66
CA ASP A 20 10.04 -3.51 18.07
C ASP A 20 8.62 -4.06 18.22
N GLY A 21 7.70 -3.69 17.33
CA GLY A 21 6.34 -4.24 17.31
C GLY A 21 6.29 -5.76 17.11
N VAL A 22 7.24 -6.34 16.39
CA VAL A 22 7.37 -7.80 16.22
C VAL A 22 8.04 -8.46 17.42
N TRP A 23 9.20 -7.96 17.84
CA TRP A 23 10.11 -8.70 18.73
C TRP A 23 10.15 -8.24 20.19
N LYS A 24 9.66 -7.03 20.47
CA LYS A 24 9.67 -6.43 21.81
C LYS A 24 8.26 -6.31 22.38
N ASP A 25 7.38 -5.67 21.62
CA ASP A 25 6.02 -5.33 22.07
C ASP A 25 4.98 -6.35 21.58
N HIS A 26 5.33 -7.18 20.59
CA HIS A 26 4.55 -8.32 20.09
C HIS A 26 3.12 -8.01 19.62
N PHE A 27 2.86 -6.78 19.15
CA PHE A 27 1.58 -6.41 18.52
C PHE A 27 1.59 -6.58 16.99
N ILE A 28 2.76 -6.79 16.38
CA ILE A 28 2.92 -7.13 14.96
C ILE A 28 3.33 -8.60 14.85
N MET A 29 2.73 -9.31 13.90
CA MET A 29 3.04 -10.72 13.66
C MET A 29 4.46 -10.90 13.08
N THR A 30 5.14 -11.95 13.52
CA THR A 30 6.29 -12.53 12.80
C THR A 30 5.87 -13.09 11.45
N GLU A 31 6.82 -13.32 10.54
CA GLU A 31 6.54 -13.93 9.22
C GLU A 31 5.89 -15.32 9.36
N ALA A 32 6.34 -16.13 10.34
CA ALA A 32 5.79 -17.45 10.60
C ALA A 32 4.33 -17.40 11.10
N GLN A 33 3.97 -16.38 11.88
CA GLN A 33 2.59 -16.15 12.28
C GLN A 33 1.76 -15.69 11.08
N PHE A 34 2.23 -14.68 10.33
CA PHE A 34 1.49 -14.12 9.19
C PHE A 34 1.19 -15.16 8.09
N THR A 35 2.09 -16.12 7.89
CA THR A 35 1.93 -17.20 6.89
C THR A 35 1.17 -18.42 7.44
N ALA A 36 0.77 -18.42 8.71
CA ALA A 36 0.01 -19.52 9.28
C ALA A 36 -1.41 -19.55 8.69
N ARG A 37 -1.89 -20.75 8.32
CA ARG A 37 -3.22 -20.97 7.71
C ARG A 37 -4.37 -20.31 8.47
N GLN A 38 -4.23 -20.16 9.77
CA GLN A 38 -5.27 -19.53 10.60
C GLN A 38 -5.40 -18.02 10.39
N VAL A 39 -4.36 -17.29 10.03
CA VAL A 39 -4.44 -15.85 9.75
C VAL A 39 -4.29 -15.56 8.26
N ASP A 40 -4.46 -16.59 7.42
CA ASP A 40 -4.51 -16.44 5.97
C ASP A 40 -5.59 -15.39 5.64
N GLN A 41 -5.22 -14.39 4.83
CA GLN A 41 -5.98 -13.14 4.56
C GLN A 41 -5.97 -12.05 5.65
N GLY A 42 -5.13 -12.15 6.68
CA GLY A 42 -4.92 -11.08 7.67
C GLY A 42 -6.21 -10.67 8.39
N PHE A 43 -6.59 -9.39 8.31
CA PHE A 43 -7.84 -8.86 8.89
C PHE A 43 -9.08 -9.62 8.43
N PHE A 44 -9.11 -10.05 7.17
CA PHE A 44 -10.26 -10.75 6.58
C PHE A 44 -10.50 -12.15 7.17
N SER A 45 -9.52 -12.69 7.91
CA SER A 45 -9.67 -13.96 8.64
C SER A 45 -10.53 -13.83 9.91
N GLY A 46 -10.83 -12.59 10.36
CA GLY A 46 -11.47 -12.33 11.65
C GLY A 46 -10.58 -12.60 12.88
N ARG A 47 -9.28 -12.88 12.68
CA ARG A 47 -8.30 -13.15 13.75
C ARG A 47 -7.26 -12.05 13.94
N VAL A 48 -7.31 -11.01 13.11
CA VAL A 48 -6.46 -9.83 13.22
C VAL A 48 -7.39 -8.64 13.45
N ALA A 49 -7.18 -7.92 14.55
CA ALA A 49 -8.10 -6.86 14.99
C ALA A 49 -8.00 -5.58 14.14
N MET A 50 -6.84 -5.30 13.55
CA MET A 50 -6.59 -4.11 12.74
C MET A 50 -5.58 -4.43 11.65
N ALA A 51 -5.78 -3.88 10.44
CA ALA A 51 -4.79 -3.91 9.38
C ALA A 51 -4.84 -2.61 8.58
N GLU A 52 -3.67 -2.09 8.24
CA GLU A 52 -3.56 -1.10 7.17
C GLU A 52 -3.89 -1.80 5.85
N ASN A 53 -4.80 -1.21 5.08
CA ASN A 53 -5.23 -1.73 3.79
C ASN A 53 -5.59 -0.60 2.84
N PHE A 54 -5.55 -0.93 1.56
CA PHE A 54 -6.04 -0.06 0.51
C PHE A 54 -7.48 -0.42 0.10
N LEU A 55 -8.21 0.53 -0.47
CA LEU A 55 -9.64 0.36 -0.76
C LEU A 55 -9.95 -0.74 -1.78
N TRP A 56 -8.99 -1.10 -2.64
CA TRP A 56 -9.14 -2.22 -3.57
C TRP A 56 -9.16 -3.59 -2.89
N THR A 57 -8.88 -3.69 -1.58
CA THR A 57 -8.98 -4.95 -0.83
C THR A 57 -10.32 -5.12 -0.11
N THR A 58 -11.25 -4.17 -0.24
CA THR A 58 -12.55 -4.20 0.46
C THR A 58 -13.41 -5.42 0.11
N TYR A 59 -13.19 -6.06 -1.04
CA TYR A 59 -13.84 -7.34 -1.39
C TYR A 59 -13.56 -8.45 -0.36
N GLY A 60 -12.41 -8.42 0.32
CA GLY A 60 -12.02 -9.42 1.30
C GLY A 60 -12.72 -9.25 2.66
N VAL A 61 -13.26 -8.06 2.93
CA VAL A 61 -13.81 -7.71 4.24
C VAL A 61 -15.11 -8.46 4.57
N VAL A 62 -15.81 -8.99 3.56
CA VAL A 62 -17.00 -9.84 3.78
C VAL A 62 -16.70 -11.02 4.71
N GLY A 63 -15.46 -11.55 4.70
CA GLY A 63 -15.01 -12.62 5.59
C GLY A 63 -14.78 -12.20 7.05
N ALA A 64 -14.59 -10.90 7.32
CA ALA A 64 -14.30 -10.35 8.64
C ALA A 64 -15.54 -10.18 9.53
N GLY A 65 -16.74 -10.33 8.97
CA GLY A 65 -18.01 -10.12 9.67
C GLY A 65 -18.58 -8.70 9.49
N LYS A 66 -19.52 -8.32 10.38
CA LYS A 66 -20.25 -7.04 10.31
C LYS A 66 -19.84 -6.02 11.37
N ASP A 67 -18.79 -6.31 12.14
CA ASP A 67 -18.34 -5.47 13.25
C ASP A 67 -16.94 -4.93 12.95
N TRP A 68 -16.89 -3.96 12.04
CA TRP A 68 -15.67 -3.27 11.63
C TRP A 68 -16.00 -1.86 11.13
N ASP A 69 -14.99 -1.00 11.12
CA ASP A 69 -15.06 0.35 10.58
C ASP A 69 -13.70 0.78 10.02
N LEU A 70 -13.65 1.94 9.37
CA LEU A 70 -12.43 2.59 8.91
C LEU A 70 -11.96 3.62 9.94
N ALA A 71 -10.64 3.73 10.09
CA ALA A 71 -10.01 4.77 10.87
C ALA A 71 -8.88 5.42 10.08
N ALA A 72 -8.56 6.67 10.42
CA ALA A 72 -7.40 7.35 9.85
C ALA A 72 -6.11 6.59 10.20
N ILE A 73 -5.14 6.61 9.28
CA ILE A 73 -3.79 6.06 9.54
C ILE A 73 -3.20 6.76 10.78
N PRO A 74 -2.70 6.01 11.77
CA PRO A 74 -2.09 6.59 12.96
C PRO A 74 -0.96 7.58 12.61
N ALA A 75 -0.97 8.73 13.26
CA ALA A 75 0.05 9.75 13.04
C ALA A 75 1.41 9.34 13.60
N ASN A 76 2.49 9.69 12.91
CA ASN A 76 3.84 9.63 13.45
C ASN A 76 4.26 11.05 13.87
N ASN A 77 4.53 11.27 15.16
CA ASN A 77 4.87 12.60 15.71
C ASN A 77 3.87 13.70 15.31
N GLY A 78 2.57 13.37 15.32
CA GLY A 78 1.49 14.30 14.96
C GLY A 78 1.31 14.53 13.46
N LYS A 79 2.13 13.90 12.60
CA LYS A 79 1.97 13.94 11.14
C LYS A 79 1.28 12.69 10.63
N ILE A 80 0.14 12.88 9.97
CA ILE A 80 -0.57 11.82 9.23
C ILE A 80 0.00 11.76 7.81
N THR A 81 0.25 10.54 7.35
CA THR A 81 0.54 10.21 5.95
C THR A 81 -0.31 9.00 5.60
N ALA A 82 -1.04 9.06 4.50
CA ALA A 82 -1.81 7.94 3.97
C ALA A 82 -1.24 7.56 2.61
N PRO A 83 -0.82 6.30 2.38
CA PRO A 83 -0.29 5.91 1.09
C PRO A 83 -1.39 5.98 0.02
N LEU A 84 -1.04 6.46 -1.17
CA LEU A 84 -1.95 6.55 -2.31
C LEU A 84 -1.32 5.92 -3.55
N ASN A 85 -1.94 4.87 -4.07
CA ASN A 85 -1.64 4.37 -5.41
C ASN A 85 -2.52 5.05 -6.45
N ALA A 86 -1.97 5.22 -7.64
CA ALA A 86 -2.70 5.73 -8.78
C ALA A 86 -2.54 4.81 -9.99
N ASP A 87 -3.56 3.98 -10.23
CA ASP A 87 -3.61 3.18 -11.45
C ASP A 87 -3.93 4.04 -12.66
N THR A 88 -3.12 3.88 -13.70
CA THR A 88 -3.28 4.61 -14.95
C THR A 88 -3.19 3.67 -16.14
N PHE A 89 -3.86 4.06 -17.22
CA PHE A 89 -3.69 3.42 -18.52
C PHE A 89 -2.66 4.22 -19.32
N ALA A 90 -1.67 3.53 -19.88
CA ALA A 90 -0.66 4.13 -20.73
C ALA A 90 -0.63 3.44 -22.10
N VAL A 91 -0.51 4.21 -23.17
CA VAL A 91 -0.28 3.68 -24.51
C VAL A 91 1.22 3.50 -24.71
N ILE A 92 1.65 2.25 -24.92
CA ILE A 92 3.07 1.93 -25.16
C ILE A 92 3.53 2.63 -26.45
N LYS A 93 4.66 3.34 -26.37
CA LYS A 93 5.23 4.15 -27.47
C LYS A 93 5.31 3.42 -28.82
N ASN A 94 5.58 2.12 -28.81
CA ASN A 94 5.77 1.32 -30.02
C ASN A 94 4.51 0.55 -30.46
N SER A 95 3.34 0.85 -29.88
CA SER A 95 2.07 0.26 -30.32
C SER A 95 1.86 0.51 -31.81
N LYS A 96 1.44 -0.53 -32.54
CA LYS A 96 1.11 -0.45 -33.98
C LYS A 96 -0.28 0.12 -34.23
N ASN A 97 -1.10 0.27 -33.19
CA ASN A 97 -2.48 0.75 -33.25
C ASN A 97 -2.69 1.87 -32.22
N GLN A 98 -1.92 2.96 -32.30
CA GLN A 98 -1.93 4.01 -31.29
C GLN A 98 -3.31 4.68 -31.14
N ASP A 99 -3.96 5.02 -32.24
CA ASP A 99 -5.27 5.69 -32.20
C ASP A 99 -6.35 4.79 -31.57
N ALA A 100 -6.38 3.51 -31.94
CA ALA A 100 -7.31 2.55 -31.35
C ALA A 100 -7.03 2.32 -29.86
N ALA A 101 -5.76 2.24 -29.45
CA ALA A 101 -5.38 2.12 -28.05
C ALA A 101 -5.78 3.36 -27.25
N PHE A 102 -5.58 4.56 -27.81
CA PHE A 102 -6.01 5.81 -27.19
C PHE A 102 -7.53 5.89 -27.07
N ALA A 103 -8.28 5.51 -28.11
CA ALA A 103 -9.74 5.47 -28.07
C ALA A 103 -10.26 4.50 -26.99
N ALA A 104 -9.66 3.31 -26.88
CA ALA A 104 -10.00 2.35 -25.82
C ALA A 104 -9.70 2.90 -24.42
N MET A 105 -8.55 3.55 -24.24
CA MET A 105 -8.19 4.20 -22.99
C MET A 105 -9.20 5.29 -22.60
N VAL A 106 -9.57 6.17 -23.54
CA VAL A 106 -10.57 7.22 -23.32
C VAL A 106 -11.92 6.61 -22.93
N TYR A 107 -12.36 5.57 -23.64
CA TYR A 107 -13.61 4.86 -23.34
C TYR A 107 -13.64 4.28 -21.92
N LEU A 108 -12.55 3.64 -21.48
CA LEU A 108 -12.44 3.08 -20.12
C LEU A 108 -12.44 4.17 -19.04
N LEU A 109 -11.69 5.26 -19.28
CA LEU A 109 -11.52 6.34 -18.31
C LEU A 109 -12.67 7.35 -18.27
N GLN A 110 -13.52 7.38 -19.31
CA GLN A 110 -14.68 8.26 -19.41
C GLN A 110 -15.96 7.42 -19.39
N ASP A 111 -16.41 6.98 -20.56
CA ASP A 111 -17.72 6.37 -20.80
C ASP A 111 -18.01 5.14 -19.92
N ARG A 112 -16.97 4.41 -19.50
CA ARG A 112 -17.09 3.22 -18.65
C ARG A 112 -16.51 3.37 -17.24
N SER A 113 -16.02 4.56 -16.86
CA SER A 113 -15.41 4.81 -15.55
C SER A 113 -16.30 4.34 -14.40
N SER A 114 -17.58 4.71 -14.41
CA SER A 114 -18.56 4.36 -13.37
C SER A 114 -18.89 2.87 -13.29
N SER A 115 -18.61 2.09 -14.34
CA SER A 115 -18.76 0.62 -14.33
C SER A 115 -17.46 -0.09 -13.98
N LEU A 116 -16.32 0.47 -14.39
CA LEU A 116 -15.00 -0.10 -14.16
C LEU A 116 -14.55 0.05 -12.71
N LEU A 117 -14.68 1.26 -12.15
CA LEU A 117 -14.13 1.59 -10.83
C LEU A 117 -14.72 0.74 -9.68
N PRO A 118 -16.04 0.46 -9.62
CA PRO A 118 -16.58 -0.45 -8.60
C PRO A 118 -16.05 -1.88 -8.70
N LEU A 119 -15.82 -2.39 -9.92
CA LEU A 119 -15.23 -3.72 -10.13
C LEU A 119 -13.77 -3.78 -9.69
N TYR A 120 -13.07 -2.66 -9.84
CA TYR A 120 -11.66 -2.52 -9.54
C TYR A 120 -11.39 -2.10 -8.08
N GLY A 121 -12.42 -1.71 -7.33
CA GLY A 121 -12.29 -1.13 -5.98
C GLY A 121 -11.57 0.22 -5.96
N GLY A 122 -11.47 0.89 -7.10
CA GLY A 122 -10.75 2.15 -7.27
C GLY A 122 -11.64 3.36 -7.01
N VAL A 123 -11.14 4.34 -6.27
CA VAL A 123 -11.82 5.63 -6.09
C VAL A 123 -11.65 6.48 -7.35
N PRO A 124 -12.72 7.13 -7.87
CA PRO A 124 -12.58 8.03 -9.02
C PRO A 124 -11.58 9.16 -8.76
N ALA A 125 -10.65 9.36 -9.71
CA ALA A 125 -9.74 10.51 -9.68
C ALA A 125 -10.49 11.85 -9.88
N ARG A 126 -11.65 11.82 -10.51
CA ARG A 126 -12.52 13.00 -10.65
C ARG A 126 -13.25 13.25 -9.35
N THR A 127 -12.93 14.35 -8.68
CA THR A 127 -13.53 14.71 -7.38
C THR A 127 -15.05 14.78 -7.42
N ALA A 128 -15.63 15.23 -8.53
CA ALA A 128 -17.08 15.29 -8.73
C ALA A 128 -17.78 13.93 -8.75
N GLU A 129 -17.05 12.82 -8.96
CA GLU A 129 -17.60 11.46 -8.99
C GLU A 129 -17.45 10.71 -7.65
N GLN A 130 -16.63 11.22 -6.72
CA GLN A 130 -16.27 10.51 -5.48
C GLN A 130 -17.44 10.34 -4.52
N ASP A 131 -18.32 11.34 -4.38
CA ASP A 131 -19.47 11.26 -3.46
C ASP A 131 -20.46 10.17 -3.89
N ALA A 132 -20.74 10.11 -5.19
CA ALA A 132 -21.60 9.07 -5.75
C ALA A 132 -20.96 7.68 -5.60
N PHE A 133 -19.64 7.58 -5.80
CA PHE A 133 -18.89 6.34 -5.60
C PHE A 133 -19.00 5.85 -4.15
N PHE A 134 -18.66 6.65 -3.15
CA PHE A 134 -18.72 6.21 -1.74
C PHE A 134 -20.15 5.90 -1.29
N THR A 135 -21.15 6.63 -1.81
CA THR A 135 -22.57 6.29 -1.60
C THR A 135 -22.92 4.90 -2.16
N SER A 136 -22.30 4.49 -3.27
CA SER A 136 -22.51 3.16 -3.85
C SER A 136 -21.78 2.07 -3.06
N VAL A 137 -20.55 2.34 -2.60
CA VAL A 137 -19.76 1.40 -1.79
C VAL A 137 -20.44 1.12 -0.46
N ALA A 138 -21.00 2.13 0.20
CA ALA A 138 -21.78 1.98 1.44
C ALA A 138 -23.01 1.07 1.31
N LYS A 139 -23.47 0.79 0.08
CA LYS A 139 -24.61 -0.12 -0.21
C LYS A 139 -24.16 -1.53 -0.60
N THR A 140 -22.87 -1.82 -0.54
CA THR A 140 -22.34 -3.14 -0.89
C THR A 140 -22.87 -4.17 0.10
N GLU A 141 -23.42 -5.26 -0.43
CA GLU A 141 -23.96 -6.34 0.40
C GLU A 141 -22.86 -6.93 1.30
N GLY A 142 -23.17 -7.08 2.58
CA GLY A 142 -22.25 -7.62 3.58
C GLY A 142 -21.46 -6.55 4.34
N PHE A 143 -21.41 -5.30 3.86
CA PHE A 143 -20.78 -4.22 4.62
C PHE A 143 -21.70 -3.73 5.76
N PRO A 144 -21.13 -3.33 6.92
CA PRO A 144 -21.88 -2.67 7.97
C PRO A 144 -22.48 -1.36 7.45
N PRO A 145 -23.71 -1.01 7.87
CA PRO A 145 -24.40 0.18 7.37
C PRO A 145 -23.74 1.50 7.81
N ASP A 146 -22.98 1.47 8.91
CA ASP A 146 -22.47 2.67 9.59
C ASP A 146 -20.97 2.92 9.33
N VAL A 147 -20.35 2.23 8.36
CA VAL A 147 -18.93 2.44 8.01
C VAL A 147 -18.70 3.89 7.55
N ASP A 148 -17.72 4.57 8.15
CA ASP A 148 -17.38 5.95 7.78
C ASP A 148 -16.44 6.02 6.57
N TRP A 149 -17.04 5.95 5.37
CA TRP A 149 -16.32 6.11 4.11
C TRP A 149 -15.71 7.50 3.90
N ASN A 150 -16.09 8.52 4.70
CA ASN A 150 -15.42 9.81 4.60
C ASN A 150 -13.97 9.74 5.06
N VAL A 151 -13.61 8.81 5.94
CA VAL A 151 -12.22 8.57 6.34
C VAL A 151 -11.34 8.33 5.11
N ALA A 152 -11.79 7.45 4.21
CA ALA A 152 -11.10 7.15 2.97
C ALA A 152 -11.00 8.35 2.02
N LYS A 153 -12.09 9.12 1.89
CA LYS A 153 -12.11 10.34 1.06
C LYS A 153 -11.13 11.40 1.58
N GLU A 154 -11.13 11.63 2.89
CA GLU A 154 -10.31 12.65 3.54
C GLU A 154 -8.82 12.26 3.59
N ALA A 155 -8.51 10.96 3.62
CA ALA A 155 -7.15 10.44 3.59
C ALA A 155 -6.35 10.92 2.36
N ILE A 156 -7.01 11.20 1.23
CA ILE A 156 -6.37 11.72 0.00
C ILE A 156 -5.58 13.02 0.27
N LYS A 157 -6.02 13.86 1.21
CA LYS A 157 -5.33 15.10 1.59
C LYS A 157 -3.98 14.85 2.27
N TYR A 158 -3.76 13.63 2.74
CA TYR A 158 -2.56 13.17 3.44
C TYR A 158 -1.71 12.22 2.58
N ALA A 159 -1.93 12.19 1.26
CA ALA A 159 -1.16 11.39 0.33
C ALA A 159 0.36 11.56 0.53
N ASP A 160 1.10 10.47 0.40
CA ASP A 160 2.55 10.48 0.50
C ASP A 160 3.20 11.18 -0.71
N ILE A 161 4.00 12.21 -0.43
CA ILE A 161 4.68 13.00 -1.47
C ILE A 161 6.13 13.24 -1.04
N PRO A 162 7.14 12.79 -1.81
CA PRO A 162 7.02 11.89 -2.97
C PRO A 162 6.43 10.53 -2.55
N ASN A 163 5.66 9.92 -3.45
CA ASN A 163 5.00 8.66 -3.14
C ASN A 163 5.96 7.46 -3.16
N PHE A 164 5.55 6.37 -2.54
CA PHE A 164 6.32 5.14 -2.48
C PHE A 164 6.46 4.43 -3.85
N GLU A 165 5.64 4.79 -4.85
CA GLU A 165 5.74 4.33 -6.24
C GLU A 165 6.71 5.18 -7.09
N ALA A 166 7.41 6.14 -6.47
CA ALA A 166 8.35 6.99 -7.17
C ALA A 166 9.47 6.19 -7.85
N PRO A 167 10.03 6.68 -8.97
CA PRO A 167 11.07 5.96 -9.70
C PRO A 167 12.25 5.55 -8.82
N MET A 168 12.54 4.26 -8.79
CA MET A 168 13.67 3.66 -8.07
C MET A 168 14.68 3.07 -9.08
N PRO A 169 15.99 3.38 -8.96
CA PRO A 169 17.02 2.79 -9.82
C PRO A 169 17.04 1.27 -9.74
N VAL A 170 17.31 0.61 -10.89
CA VAL A 170 17.35 -0.86 -11.03
C VAL A 170 16.21 -1.56 -10.27
N TYR A 171 14.99 -1.06 -10.45
CA TYR A 171 13.79 -1.35 -9.63
C TYR A 171 13.70 -2.80 -9.11
N ASN A 172 13.69 -3.80 -9.99
CA ASN A 172 13.54 -5.21 -9.60
C ASN A 172 14.66 -5.69 -8.66
N LYS A 173 15.90 -5.23 -8.87
CA LYS A 173 17.03 -5.59 -8.01
C LYS A 173 16.93 -4.89 -6.66
N SER A 174 16.56 -3.62 -6.64
CA SER A 174 16.34 -2.85 -5.41
C SER A 174 15.20 -3.42 -4.58
N LEU A 175 14.08 -3.79 -5.22
CA LEU A 175 12.93 -4.42 -4.56
C LEU A 175 13.33 -5.75 -3.90
N LYS A 176 14.06 -6.61 -4.62
CA LYS A 176 14.56 -7.88 -4.08
C LYS A 176 15.48 -7.69 -2.86
N ILE A 177 16.34 -6.67 -2.88
CA ILE A 177 17.18 -6.32 -1.73
C ILE A 177 16.29 -5.93 -0.54
N LEU A 178 15.34 -5.00 -0.73
CA LEU A 178 14.42 -4.58 0.32
C LEU A 178 13.62 -5.76 0.90
N GLU A 179 13.11 -6.66 0.07
CA GLU A 179 12.41 -7.89 0.49
C GLU A 179 13.29 -8.83 1.33
N THR A 180 14.57 -8.94 0.98
CA THR A 180 15.54 -9.78 1.72
C THR A 180 15.73 -9.25 3.14
N TYR A 181 15.93 -7.94 3.31
CA TYR A 181 16.05 -7.33 4.64
C TYR A 181 14.74 -7.39 5.41
N ARG A 182 13.60 -7.09 4.77
CA ARG A 182 12.28 -7.25 5.40
C ARG A 182 12.10 -8.67 5.93
N SER A 183 12.33 -9.68 5.11
CA SER A 183 12.17 -11.09 5.50
C SER A 183 13.07 -11.43 6.70
N LYS A 184 14.34 -11.00 6.68
CA LYS A 184 15.26 -11.18 7.82
C LYS A 184 14.73 -10.52 9.09
N TRP A 185 14.27 -9.28 9.00
CA TRP A 185 13.74 -8.52 10.15
C TRP A 185 12.47 -9.13 10.75
N PHE A 186 11.64 -9.80 9.95
CA PHE A 186 10.41 -10.48 10.43
C PHE A 186 10.64 -11.93 10.87
N THR A 187 11.83 -12.50 10.66
CA THR A 187 12.17 -13.88 11.02
C THR A 187 13.26 -14.00 12.08
N THR A 188 14.00 -12.91 12.36
CA THR A 188 15.15 -12.93 13.28
C THR A 188 15.06 -11.82 14.33
N GLY A 189 14.88 -12.20 15.60
CA GLY A 189 14.97 -11.31 16.77
C GLY A 189 16.41 -11.01 17.19
N GLY A 190 16.62 -9.92 17.93
CA GLY A 190 17.93 -9.53 18.50
C GLY A 190 18.91 -8.88 17.53
N LEU A 191 18.45 -8.34 16.40
CA LEU A 191 19.28 -7.63 15.43
C LEU A 191 19.65 -6.22 15.89
N ASP A 192 20.83 -5.76 15.51
CA ASP A 192 21.22 -4.34 15.57
C ASP A 192 20.72 -3.64 14.30
N LEU A 193 19.59 -2.94 14.41
CA LEU A 193 18.94 -2.34 13.25
C LEU A 193 19.77 -1.23 12.61
N ASP A 194 20.61 -0.52 13.36
CA ASP A 194 21.47 0.51 12.77
C ASP A 194 22.55 -0.13 11.89
N ARG A 195 23.10 -1.27 12.32
CA ARG A 195 23.99 -2.07 11.48
C ARG A 195 23.29 -2.64 10.26
N GLU A 196 22.05 -3.12 10.41
CA GLU A 196 21.26 -3.63 9.29
C GLU A 196 20.94 -2.55 8.25
N PHE A 197 20.64 -1.32 8.68
CA PHE A 197 20.40 -0.20 7.77
C PHE A 197 21.64 0.18 6.98
N GLU A 198 22.82 0.18 7.59
CA GLU A 198 24.07 0.43 6.86
C GLU A 198 24.39 -0.67 5.85
N ALA A 199 24.10 -1.94 6.18
CA ALA A 199 24.24 -3.05 5.24
C ALA A 199 23.28 -2.90 4.05
N LEU A 200 22.00 -2.62 4.32
CA LEU A 200 20.99 -2.37 3.29
C LEU A 200 21.40 -1.22 2.36
N ARG A 201 21.83 -0.09 2.93
CA ARG A 201 22.28 1.08 2.17
C ARG A 201 23.45 0.72 1.26
N ALA A 202 24.46 0.02 1.79
CA ALA A 202 25.65 -0.36 1.04
C ALA A 202 25.31 -1.30 -0.13
N GLU A 203 24.39 -2.24 0.07
CA GLU A 203 23.96 -3.19 -0.95
C GLU A 203 23.14 -2.51 -2.05
N LEU A 204 22.22 -1.61 -1.69
CA LEU A 204 21.49 -0.79 -2.66
C LEU A 204 22.44 0.10 -3.46
N GLN A 205 23.40 0.76 -2.80
CA GLN A 205 24.38 1.62 -3.47
C GLN A 205 25.21 0.81 -4.48
N SER A 206 25.72 -0.36 -4.09
CA SER A 206 26.45 -1.27 -4.98
C SER A 206 25.59 -1.72 -6.18
N ALA A 207 24.31 -2.01 -5.94
CA ALA A 207 23.39 -2.38 -7.02
C ALA A 207 23.16 -1.24 -8.02
N TRP A 208 23.10 0.01 -7.55
CA TRP A 208 22.85 1.19 -8.38
C TRP A 208 24.10 1.64 -9.13
N ASP A 209 25.30 1.44 -8.57
CA ASP A 209 26.56 1.78 -9.24
C ASP A 209 26.91 0.81 -10.37
N ALA A 210 26.37 -0.42 -10.32
CA ALA A 210 26.60 -1.46 -11.32
C ALA A 210 25.61 -1.45 -12.50
N GLY A 211 24.54 -0.65 -12.44
CA GLY A 211 23.49 -0.55 -13.45
C GLY A 211 23.54 0.77 -14.23
#